data_AF-A0A6A4ZZF3-F1
#
_entry.id   AF-A0A6A4ZZF3-F1
#
_cell.length_a   1.000
_cell.length_b   1.000
_cell.length_c   1.000
_cell.angle_alpha   90.00
_cell.angle_beta   90.00
_cell.angle_gamma   90.00
#
_symmetry.space_group_name_H-M   'P 1'
#
loop_
_entity.id
_entity.type
_entity.pdbx_description
1 polymer ?
#
loop_
_entity_poly.entity_id
_entity_poly.type
_entity_poly.pdbx_seq_one_letter_code
_entity_poly.pdbx_strand_id
1 'polypeptide(L)'
;LVEVACRHDARVPVGMINIMFTCRVLRLLHLFRQWPNFRVLLETMLASFRGLLHFVFLLCVAMYIFALIGKHLFGSQMTDDHGFPTPFYATFDTVWTALLTVFQVFSGDAWTDVLYACMRVHAATGAVYVVLMFFTGNYLVVNIFLSILLQDFESDENEHHRSYFSTIADADIAHYYDVVVHWVTDFLDRYAPSSANRISSPRYYISIVLLVALRLVHCLRHAYIYMRDGNESNK
;
A
#
# COMPACT_ATOMS: atom_id res chain seq x y z
N LEU A 1 28.21 25.15 39.03
CA LEU A 1 28.24 25.24 37.54
C LEU A 1 27.22 26.21 36.94
N VAL A 2 26.22 26.70 37.70
CA VAL A 2 25.32 27.79 37.23
C VAL A 2 25.94 29.19 37.45
N GLU A 3 26.83 29.34 38.44
CA GLU A 3 27.48 30.64 38.73
C GLU A 3 28.48 31.11 37.67
N VAL A 4 29.01 30.21 36.83
CA VAL A 4 30.02 30.56 35.80
C VAL A 4 29.38 30.99 34.48
N ALA A 5 28.10 30.67 34.25
CA ALA A 5 27.41 30.96 32.99
C ALA A 5 26.82 32.38 32.91
N CYS A 6 26.61 33.07 34.04
CA CYS A 6 26.03 34.43 34.06
C CYS A 6 27.04 35.56 33.79
N ARG A 7 28.31 35.26 33.48
CA ARG A 7 29.34 36.29 33.21
C ARG A 7 29.43 36.72 31.74
N HIS A 8 28.65 36.10 30.87
CA HIS A 8 28.52 36.52 29.48
C HIS A 8 27.03 36.72 29.17
N ASP A 9 26.68 37.91 28.69
CA ASP A 9 25.36 38.29 28.15
C ASP A 9 24.99 37.47 26.91
N ALA A 10 24.94 36.14 27.03
CA ALA A 10 24.25 35.29 26.09
C ALA A 10 22.77 35.35 26.48
N ARG A 11 22.01 36.17 25.75
CA ARG A 11 20.53 36.12 25.77
C ARG A 11 20.09 34.74 25.26
N VAL A 12 20.19 33.72 26.11
CA VAL A 12 19.65 32.40 25.81
C VAL A 12 18.14 32.56 25.68
N PRO A 13 17.54 32.27 24.50
CA PRO A 13 16.12 32.45 24.30
C PRO A 13 15.38 31.60 25.33
N VAL A 14 14.48 32.23 26.10
CA VAL A 14 13.67 31.61 27.17
C VAL A 14 12.98 30.31 26.71
N GLY A 15 12.69 30.16 25.41
CA GLY A 15 12.20 28.91 24.83
C GLY A 15 13.16 27.72 24.94
N MET A 16 14.47 27.92 24.78
CA MET A 16 15.46 26.84 24.85
C MET A 16 15.68 26.34 26.28
N ILE A 17 15.53 27.24 27.26
CA ILE A 17 15.53 26.89 28.69
C ILE A 17 14.29 26.06 29.04
N ASN A 18 13.10 26.46 28.55
CA ASN A 18 11.87 25.68 28.72
C ASN A 18 11.95 24.30 28.06
N ILE A 19 12.56 24.20 26.87
CA ILE A 19 12.78 22.90 26.21
C ILE A 19 13.67 22.00 27.07
N MET A 20 14.76 22.52 27.66
CA MET A 20 15.60 21.74 28.58
C MET A 20 14.87 21.28 29.85
N PHE A 21 13.90 22.06 30.33
CA PHE A 21 13.04 21.66 31.45
C PHE A 21 12.01 20.59 31.02
N THR A 22 11.39 20.74 29.85
CA THR A 22 10.48 19.73 29.28
C THR A 22 11.20 18.44 28.92
N CYS A 23 12.47 18.49 28.50
CA CYS A 23 13.30 17.30 28.30
C CYS A 23 13.49 16.47 29.59
N ARG A 24 13.25 17.04 30.78
CA ARG A 24 13.24 16.25 32.03
C ARG A 24 12.09 15.24 32.06
N VAL A 25 11.00 15.48 31.33
CA VAL A 25 9.89 14.53 31.13
C VAL A 25 10.38 13.26 30.41
N LEU A 26 11.42 13.34 29.57
CA LEU A 26 12.02 12.16 28.94
C LEU A 26 12.67 11.21 29.96
N ARG A 27 13.03 11.67 31.17
CA ARG A 27 13.47 10.77 32.25
C ARG A 27 12.34 9.88 32.76
N LEU A 28 11.07 10.28 32.59
CA LEU A 28 9.93 9.42 32.86
C LEU A 28 9.80 8.32 31.79
N LEU A 29 10.31 8.52 30.57
CA LEU A 29 10.40 7.45 29.56
C LEU A 29 11.41 6.36 29.94
N HIS A 30 12.44 6.70 30.72
CA HIS A 30 13.32 5.69 31.34
C HIS A 30 12.57 4.79 32.33
N LEU A 31 11.51 5.28 32.98
CA LEU A 31 10.67 4.49 33.88
C LEU A 31 9.85 3.45 33.10
N PHE A 32 9.33 3.79 31.92
CA PHE A 32 8.66 2.83 31.03
C PHE A 32 9.61 1.73 30.52
N ARG A 33 10.90 2.04 30.36
CA ARG A 33 11.91 1.01 30.13
C ARG A 33 12.11 0.11 31.35
N GLN A 34 11.75 0.43 32.58
CA GLN A 34 11.99 -0.51 33.69
C GLN A 34 10.93 -1.63 33.77
N TRP A 35 9.84 -1.52 33.02
CA TRP A 35 8.70 -2.44 33.10
C TRP A 35 8.82 -3.50 31.99
N PRO A 36 9.17 -4.76 32.31
CA PRO A 36 9.45 -5.79 31.30
C PRO A 36 8.24 -6.08 30.40
N ASN A 37 7.03 -6.08 30.95
CA ASN A 37 5.80 -6.30 30.18
C ASN A 37 5.53 -5.19 29.15
N PHE A 38 5.83 -3.93 29.49
CA PHE A 38 5.64 -2.79 28.59
C PHE A 38 6.67 -2.81 27.46
N ARG A 39 7.91 -3.24 27.73
CA ARG A 39 8.94 -3.39 26.69
C ARG A 39 8.52 -4.36 25.60
N VAL A 40 8.01 -5.53 25.97
CA VAL A 40 7.53 -6.53 25.01
C VAL A 40 6.43 -5.94 24.13
N LEU A 41 5.51 -5.19 24.72
CA LEU A 41 4.40 -4.54 24.01
C LEU A 41 4.87 -3.44 23.06
N LEU A 42 5.87 -2.66 23.46
CA LEU A 42 6.49 -1.64 22.61
C LEU A 42 7.32 -2.25 21.48
N GLU A 43 8.01 -3.36 21.77
CA GLU A 43 8.83 -4.10 20.81
C GLU A 43 7.98 -4.75 19.73
N THR A 44 6.82 -5.33 20.09
CA THR A 44 5.85 -5.84 19.10
C THR A 44 5.25 -4.71 18.26
N MET A 45 4.88 -3.57 18.88
CA MET A 45 4.38 -2.39 18.15
C MET A 45 5.42 -1.84 17.15
N LEU A 46 6.69 -1.73 17.55
CA LEU A 46 7.77 -1.25 16.68
C LEU A 46 8.13 -2.26 15.58
N ALA A 47 8.02 -3.57 15.86
CA ALA A 47 8.19 -4.61 14.86
C ALA A 47 7.13 -4.50 13.76
N SER A 48 5.85 -4.30 14.12
CA SER A 48 4.78 -4.04 13.15
C SER A 48 5.06 -2.77 12.35
N PHE A 49 5.44 -1.66 13.01
CA PHE A 49 5.72 -0.41 12.31
C PHE A 49 6.84 -0.51 11.28
N ARG A 50 7.84 -1.39 11.50
CA ARG A 50 8.95 -1.59 10.55
C ARG A 50 8.46 -2.12 9.19
N GLY A 51 7.41 -2.95 9.17
CA GLY A 51 6.78 -3.42 7.93
C GLY A 51 6.07 -2.31 7.14
N LEU A 52 5.57 -1.30 7.85
CA LEU A 52 4.83 -0.17 7.27
C LEU A 52 5.72 0.94 6.71
N LEU A 53 7.00 0.99 7.10
CA LEU A 53 7.91 2.10 6.76
C LEU A 53 8.03 2.35 5.25
N HIS A 54 8.03 1.30 4.42
CA HIS A 54 8.16 1.45 2.98
C HIS A 54 6.95 2.19 2.36
N PHE A 55 5.74 1.87 2.81
CA PHE A 55 4.51 2.49 2.33
C PHE A 55 4.35 3.93 2.86
N VAL A 56 4.68 4.15 4.13
CA VAL A 56 4.69 5.49 4.73
C VAL A 56 5.72 6.38 4.04
N PHE A 57 6.91 5.85 3.73
CA PHE A 57 7.92 6.59 2.98
C PHE A 57 7.39 7.02 1.60
N LEU A 58 6.75 6.10 0.88
CA LEU A 58 6.12 6.41 -0.41
C LEU A 58 5.05 7.50 -0.28
N LEU A 59 4.21 7.44 0.75
CA LEU A 59 3.23 8.49 1.05
C LEU A 59 3.90 9.85 1.30
N CYS A 60 4.97 9.88 2.10
CA CYS A 60 5.71 11.11 2.39
C CYS A 60 6.34 11.71 1.12
N VAL A 61 6.88 10.89 0.21
CA VAL A 61 7.40 11.37 -1.07
C VAL A 61 6.27 11.96 -1.93
N ALA A 62 5.11 11.29 -2.02
CA ALA A 62 3.96 11.81 -2.75
C ALA A 62 3.50 13.16 -2.19
N MET A 63 3.38 13.27 -0.86
CA MET A 63 3.04 14.53 -0.19
C MET A 63 4.08 15.63 -0.47
N TYR A 64 5.36 15.29 -0.48
CA TYR A 64 6.44 16.23 -0.77
C TYR A 64 6.35 16.78 -2.20
N ILE A 65 6.02 15.94 -3.19
CA ILE A 65 5.82 16.37 -4.58
C ILE A 65 4.67 17.38 -4.67
N PHE A 66 3.51 17.08 -4.06
CA PHE A 66 2.40 18.03 -4.03
C PHE A 66 2.78 19.32 -3.29
N ALA A 67 3.50 19.25 -2.17
CA ALA A 67 3.93 20.43 -1.42
C ALA A 67 4.83 21.35 -2.25
N LEU A 68 5.75 20.80 -3.07
CA LEU A 68 6.58 21.59 -3.97
C LEU A 68 5.75 22.25 -5.08
N ILE A 69 4.79 21.52 -5.66
CA ILE A 69 3.89 22.07 -6.69
C ILE A 69 3.04 23.20 -6.10
N GLY A 70 2.42 22.97 -4.94
CA GLY A 70 1.62 23.98 -4.24
C GLY A 70 2.41 25.23 -3.88
N LYS A 71 3.66 25.06 -3.40
CA LYS A 71 4.57 26.19 -3.16
C LYS A 71 4.89 26.97 -4.43
N HIS A 72 5.10 26.29 -5.55
CA HIS A 72 5.37 26.96 -6.83
C HIS A 72 4.16 27.75 -7.36
N LEU A 73 2.95 27.23 -7.15
CA LEU A 73 1.71 27.85 -7.63
C LEU A 73 1.20 28.97 -6.72
N PHE A 74 1.26 28.79 -5.40
CA PHE A 74 0.58 29.66 -4.42
C PHE A 74 1.53 30.34 -3.42
N GLY A 75 2.85 30.18 -3.58
CA GLY A 75 3.83 30.72 -2.64
C GLY A 75 3.71 32.24 -2.50
N SER A 76 3.67 32.73 -1.26
CA SER A 76 3.58 34.15 -0.89
C SER A 76 2.32 34.89 -1.35
N GLN A 77 1.27 34.19 -1.80
CA GLN A 77 0.04 34.81 -2.30
C GLN A 77 -1.14 34.75 -1.30
N MET A 78 -0.98 34.06 -0.17
CA MET A 78 -2.03 33.89 0.85
C MET A 78 -1.82 34.86 2.03
N THR A 79 -1.70 36.15 1.74
CA THR A 79 -1.43 37.21 2.72
C THR A 79 -2.69 38.02 3.05
N ASP A 80 -2.68 38.79 4.15
CA ASP A 80 -3.80 39.66 4.57
C ASP A 80 -4.31 40.58 3.46
N ASP A 81 -3.42 41.00 2.55
CA ASP A 81 -3.72 41.85 1.39
C ASP A 81 -4.80 41.24 0.47
N HIS A 82 -4.94 39.90 0.47
CA HIS A 82 -5.95 39.17 -0.28
C HIS A 82 -7.19 38.79 0.56
N GLY A 83 -7.29 39.31 1.79
CA GLY A 83 -8.40 39.12 2.72
C GLY A 83 -8.42 37.75 3.38
N PHE A 84 -7.24 37.15 3.61
CA PHE A 84 -7.09 35.94 4.42
C PHE A 84 -6.91 36.32 5.90
N PRO A 85 -7.46 35.55 6.86
CA PRO A 85 -7.27 35.84 8.28
C PRO A 85 -5.88 35.40 8.76
N THR A 86 -5.06 36.30 9.32
CA THR A 86 -3.84 35.90 10.04
C THR A 86 -4.12 35.43 11.48
N PRO A 87 -3.54 34.30 11.93
CA PRO A 87 -2.73 33.35 11.17
C PRO A 87 -3.59 32.36 10.35
N PHE A 88 -3.29 32.24 9.06
CA PHE A 88 -3.89 31.24 8.19
C PHE A 88 -3.01 29.98 8.17
N TYR A 89 -3.53 28.88 8.72
CA TYR A 89 -2.74 27.65 8.90
C TYR A 89 -2.42 26.93 7.59
N ALA A 90 -3.22 27.12 6.54
CA ALA A 90 -3.09 26.44 5.25
C ALA A 90 -2.28 27.26 4.22
N THR A 91 -1.03 27.59 4.56
CA THR A 91 -0.19 28.51 3.77
C THR A 91 0.93 27.78 2.99
N PHE A 92 1.17 28.17 1.74
CA PHE A 92 2.16 27.56 0.83
C PHE A 92 3.52 28.29 0.77
N ASP A 93 3.83 29.17 1.72
CA ASP A 93 5.03 30.01 1.70
C ASP A 93 6.33 29.22 1.92
N THR A 94 6.30 28.29 2.87
CA THR A 94 7.44 27.41 3.17
C THR A 94 7.11 25.97 2.79
N VAL A 95 8.13 25.17 2.50
CA VAL A 95 7.93 23.75 2.17
C VAL A 95 7.29 23.00 3.34
N TRP A 96 7.61 23.38 4.58
CA TRP A 96 7.04 22.76 5.78
C TRP A 96 5.56 23.09 5.96
N THR A 97 5.17 24.35 5.81
CA THR A 97 3.75 24.75 5.90
C THR A 97 2.94 24.19 4.74
N ALA A 98 3.52 24.13 3.54
CA ALA A 98 2.92 23.46 2.39
C ALA A 98 2.72 21.96 2.65
N LEU A 99 3.71 21.27 3.24
CA LEU A 99 3.60 19.85 3.58
C LEU A 99 2.49 19.58 4.60
N LEU A 100 2.34 20.44 5.62
CA LEU A 100 1.25 20.35 6.59
C LEU A 100 -0.11 20.59 5.94
N THR A 101 -0.20 21.52 5.00
CA THR A 101 -1.43 21.79 4.24
C THR A 101 -1.81 20.61 3.35
N VAL A 102 -0.83 19.99 2.68
CA VAL A 102 -1.04 18.76 1.91
C VAL A 102 -1.48 17.61 2.81
N PHE A 103 -0.85 17.46 3.99
CA PHE A 103 -1.24 16.47 5.00
C PHE A 103 -2.71 16.64 5.41
N GLN A 104 -3.12 17.87 5.72
CA GLN A 104 -4.50 18.21 6.08
C GLN A 104 -5.50 17.81 4.97
N VAL A 105 -5.16 18.04 3.70
CA VAL A 105 -6.03 17.61 2.60
C VAL A 105 -6.03 16.09 2.42
N PHE A 106 -4.89 15.43 2.61
CA PHE A 106 -4.78 13.96 2.52
C PHE A 106 -5.53 13.25 3.64
N SER A 107 -5.63 13.83 4.84
CA SER A 107 -6.46 13.30 5.93
C SER A 107 -7.95 13.56 5.72
N GLY A 108 -8.32 14.39 4.72
CA GLY A 108 -9.69 14.80 4.47
C GLY A 108 -10.25 15.78 5.50
N ASP A 109 -9.38 16.37 6.33
CA ASP A 109 -9.80 17.34 7.34
C ASP A 109 -9.79 18.76 6.76
N ALA A 110 -10.91 19.47 6.89
CA ALA A 110 -11.06 20.85 6.42
C ALA A 110 -10.47 21.14 5.01
N TRP A 111 -10.51 20.15 4.10
CA TRP A 111 -9.91 20.26 2.76
C TRP A 111 -10.65 21.25 1.87
N THR A 112 -11.93 21.47 2.13
CA THR A 112 -12.76 22.48 1.46
C THR A 112 -12.27 23.89 1.75
N ASP A 113 -11.74 24.16 2.95
CA ASP A 113 -11.23 25.47 3.32
C ASP A 113 -9.95 25.78 2.53
N VAL A 114 -9.09 24.77 2.37
CA VAL A 114 -7.90 24.84 1.51
C VAL A 114 -8.30 25.03 0.04
N LEU A 115 -9.35 24.34 -0.43
CA LEU A 115 -9.90 24.50 -1.78
C LEU A 115 -10.35 25.95 -2.02
N TYR A 116 -11.21 26.49 -1.14
CA TYR A 116 -11.69 27.85 -1.27
C TYR A 116 -10.55 28.87 -1.17
N ALA A 117 -9.55 28.64 -0.32
CA ALA A 117 -8.38 29.50 -0.22
C ALA A 117 -7.56 29.52 -1.52
N CYS A 118 -7.29 28.36 -2.11
CA CYS A 118 -6.60 28.27 -3.40
C CYS A 118 -7.42 28.90 -4.54
N MET A 119 -8.74 28.74 -4.54
CA MET A 119 -9.64 29.35 -5.54
C MET A 119 -9.70 30.88 -5.44
N ARG A 120 -9.55 31.46 -4.25
CA ARG A 120 -9.50 32.91 -4.06
C ARG A 120 -8.24 33.52 -4.70
N VAL A 121 -7.13 32.79 -4.71
CA VAL A 121 -5.89 33.21 -5.39
C VAL A 121 -5.99 32.95 -6.89
N HIS A 122 -6.29 31.70 -7.28
CA HIS A 122 -6.45 31.28 -8.67
C HIS A 122 -7.67 30.36 -8.81
N ALA A 123 -8.79 30.88 -9.30
CA ALA A 123 -10.07 30.17 -9.33
C ALA A 123 -10.00 28.78 -10.01
N ALA A 124 -9.53 28.72 -11.26
CA ALA A 124 -9.48 27.46 -12.00
C ALA A 124 -8.34 26.54 -11.54
N THR A 125 -7.10 27.08 -11.48
CA THR A 125 -5.91 26.29 -11.13
C THR A 125 -5.96 25.78 -9.70
N GLY A 126 -6.46 26.59 -8.75
CA GLY A 126 -6.67 26.22 -7.35
C GLY A 126 -7.69 25.10 -7.18
N ALA A 127 -8.82 25.19 -7.90
CA ALA A 127 -9.83 24.13 -7.87
C ALA A 127 -9.28 22.80 -8.39
N VAL A 128 -8.64 22.83 -9.56
CA VAL A 128 -8.05 21.63 -10.18
C VAL A 128 -6.97 21.02 -9.28
N TYR A 129 -6.07 21.84 -8.75
CA TYR A 129 -4.98 21.38 -7.89
C TYR A 129 -5.49 20.69 -6.63
N VAL A 130 -6.38 21.33 -5.86
CA VAL A 130 -6.84 20.77 -4.57
C VAL A 130 -7.75 19.55 -4.77
N VAL A 131 -8.61 19.55 -5.79
CA VAL A 131 -9.46 18.39 -6.11
C VAL A 131 -8.61 17.19 -6.52
N LEU A 132 -7.64 17.39 -7.42
CA LEU A 132 -6.73 16.31 -7.84
C LEU A 132 -5.90 15.79 -6.66
N MET A 133 -5.40 16.70 -5.81
CA MET A 133 -4.66 16.36 -4.59
C MET A 133 -5.51 15.53 -3.61
N PHE A 134 -6.79 15.90 -3.39
CA PHE A 134 -7.71 15.17 -2.51
C PHE A 134 -7.98 13.75 -3.03
N PHE A 135 -8.37 13.59 -4.30
CA PHE A 135 -8.64 12.26 -4.87
C PHE A 135 -7.39 11.37 -4.91
N THR A 136 -6.25 11.94 -5.30
CA THR A 136 -4.97 11.20 -5.32
C THR A 136 -4.54 10.78 -3.92
N GLY A 137 -4.66 11.67 -2.93
CA GLY A 137 -4.32 11.38 -1.53
C GLY A 137 -5.20 10.27 -0.95
N ASN A 138 -6.52 10.36 -1.12
CA ASN A 138 -7.45 9.33 -0.66
C ASN A 138 -7.17 7.98 -1.34
N TYR A 139 -6.92 7.97 -2.65
CA TYR A 139 -6.54 6.75 -3.37
C TYR A 139 -5.26 6.14 -2.79
N LEU A 140 -4.21 6.94 -2.54
CA LEU A 140 -2.97 6.44 -1.94
C LEU A 140 -3.18 5.87 -0.54
N VAL A 141 -3.93 6.57 0.33
CA VAL A 141 -4.20 6.11 1.70
C VAL A 141 -4.97 4.79 1.69
N VAL A 142 -5.98 4.64 0.82
CA VAL A 142 -6.73 3.37 0.68
C VAL A 142 -5.84 2.25 0.16
N ASN A 143 -4.95 2.51 -0.81
CA ASN A 143 -4.02 1.49 -1.30
C ASN A 143 -2.98 1.09 -0.24
N ILE A 144 -2.52 2.03 0.59
CA ILE A 144 -1.65 1.73 1.73
C ILE A 144 -2.40 0.89 2.75
N PHE A 145 -3.64 1.25 3.10
CA PHE A 145 -4.47 0.47 4.00
C PHE A 145 -4.70 -0.95 3.49
N LEU A 146 -5.04 -1.10 2.21
CA LEU A 146 -5.19 -2.41 1.57
C LEU A 146 -3.89 -3.20 1.62
N SER A 147 -2.76 -2.57 1.34
CA SER A 147 -1.46 -3.23 1.40
C SER A 147 -1.10 -3.70 2.81
N ILE A 148 -1.45 -2.92 3.84
CA ILE A 148 -1.23 -3.31 5.24
C ILE A 148 -2.12 -4.50 5.60
N LEU A 149 -3.40 -4.48 5.20
CA LEU A 149 -4.29 -5.63 5.40
C LEU A 149 -3.80 -6.89 4.69
N LEU A 150 -3.32 -6.77 3.45
CA LEU A 150 -2.75 -7.89 2.71
C LEU A 150 -1.49 -8.42 3.40
N GLN A 151 -0.63 -7.53 3.90
CA GLN A 151 0.57 -7.90 4.64
C GLN A 151 0.24 -8.65 5.95
N ASP A 152 -0.83 -8.26 6.64
CA ASP A 152 -1.32 -8.96 7.82
C ASP A 152 -1.80 -10.38 7.48
N PHE A 153 -2.56 -10.53 6.38
CA PHE A 153 -2.97 -11.85 5.87
C PHE A 153 -1.81 -12.71 5.35
N GLU A 154 -0.75 -12.08 4.87
CA GLU A 154 0.46 -12.76 4.38
C GLU A 154 1.45 -13.14 5.48
N SER A 155 1.31 -12.60 6.70
CA SER A 155 2.20 -12.94 7.81
C SER A 155 2.01 -14.38 8.30
N ASP A 156 3.12 -15.03 8.67
CA ASP A 156 3.32 -16.48 8.87
C ASP A 156 2.33 -17.22 9.81
N GLU A 157 1.43 -16.54 10.53
CA GLU A 157 0.30 -17.21 11.21
C GLU A 157 -0.63 -17.93 10.20
N ASN A 158 -0.60 -17.51 8.92
CA ASN A 158 -1.36 -18.15 7.84
C ASN A 158 -0.51 -19.02 6.89
N GLU A 159 0.81 -19.19 7.11
CA GLU A 159 1.65 -20.08 6.28
C GLU A 159 1.12 -21.53 6.34
N HIS A 160 0.72 -21.97 7.54
CA HIS A 160 0.06 -23.26 7.74
C HIS A 160 -1.28 -23.32 6.99
N HIS A 161 -2.13 -22.30 7.10
CA HIS A 161 -3.42 -22.26 6.39
C HIS A 161 -3.25 -22.23 4.86
N ARG A 162 -2.26 -21.52 4.34
CA ARG A 162 -1.93 -21.49 2.90
C ARG A 162 -1.39 -22.84 2.42
N SER A 163 -0.50 -23.48 3.19
CA SER A 163 0.03 -24.82 2.85
C SER A 163 -1.05 -25.91 2.90
N TYR A 164 -1.96 -25.87 3.89
CA TYR A 164 -3.13 -26.75 3.92
C TYR A 164 -4.08 -26.49 2.75
N PHE A 165 -4.41 -25.23 2.48
CA PHE A 165 -5.32 -24.87 1.39
C PHE A 165 -4.74 -25.18 0.01
N SER A 166 -3.43 -24.98 -0.22
CA SER A 166 -2.78 -25.38 -1.47
C SER A 166 -2.79 -26.90 -1.66
N THR A 167 -2.60 -27.68 -0.58
CA THR A 167 -2.66 -29.14 -0.63
C THR A 167 -4.09 -29.64 -0.91
N ILE A 168 -5.11 -29.00 -0.33
CA ILE A 168 -6.53 -29.30 -0.58
C ILE A 168 -6.91 -28.91 -2.02
N ALA A 169 -6.52 -27.72 -2.48
CA ALA A 169 -6.78 -27.26 -3.84
C ALA A 169 -6.06 -28.13 -4.89
N ASP A 170 -4.80 -28.54 -4.63
CA ASP A 170 -4.07 -29.47 -5.50
C ASP A 170 -4.75 -30.85 -5.55
N ALA A 171 -5.28 -31.34 -4.43
CA ALA A 171 -6.06 -32.58 -4.39
C ALA A 171 -7.38 -32.47 -5.18
N ASP A 172 -8.10 -31.36 -5.05
CA ASP A 172 -9.34 -31.09 -5.79
C ASP A 172 -9.09 -30.91 -7.29
N ILE A 173 -8.01 -30.22 -7.70
CA ILE A 173 -7.63 -30.06 -9.11
C ILE A 173 -7.21 -31.40 -9.72
N ALA A 174 -6.46 -32.23 -8.97
CA ALA A 174 -6.08 -33.56 -9.41
C ALA A 174 -7.32 -34.46 -9.60
N HIS A 175 -8.27 -34.40 -8.68
CA HIS A 175 -9.53 -35.14 -8.77
C HIS A 175 -10.40 -34.66 -9.94
N TYR A 176 -10.55 -33.35 -10.10
CA TYR A 176 -11.29 -32.76 -11.23
C TYR A 176 -10.68 -33.16 -12.57
N TYR A 177 -9.35 -33.09 -12.68
CA TYR A 177 -8.64 -33.51 -13.89
C TYR A 177 -8.89 -34.99 -14.21
N ASP A 178 -8.81 -35.88 -13.22
CA ASP A 178 -9.04 -37.31 -13.42
C ASP A 178 -10.48 -37.61 -13.86
N VAL A 179 -11.46 -36.97 -13.23
CA VAL A 179 -12.88 -37.07 -13.61
C VAL A 179 -13.11 -36.58 -15.04
N VAL A 180 -12.55 -35.43 -15.41
CA VAL A 180 -12.72 -34.87 -16.76
C VAL A 180 -12.04 -35.73 -17.81
N VAL A 181 -10.77 -36.13 -17.58
CA VAL A 181 -10.05 -36.99 -18.53
C VAL A 181 -10.76 -38.32 -18.69
N HIS A 182 -11.16 -38.97 -17.58
CA HIS A 182 -11.88 -40.23 -17.62
C HIS A 182 -13.19 -40.10 -18.40
N TRP A 183 -14.00 -39.07 -18.13
CA TRP A 183 -15.24 -38.82 -18.86
C TRP A 183 -15.01 -38.59 -20.36
N VAL A 184 -14.02 -37.77 -20.73
CA VAL A 184 -13.73 -37.50 -22.15
C VAL A 184 -13.18 -38.74 -22.83
N THR A 185 -12.33 -39.54 -22.19
CA THR A 185 -11.84 -40.80 -22.76
C THR A 185 -12.97 -41.79 -22.95
N ASP A 186 -13.87 -41.93 -21.97
CA ASP A 186 -15.05 -42.81 -22.07
C ASP A 186 -16.00 -42.36 -23.20
N PHE A 187 -16.19 -41.06 -23.33
CA PHE A 187 -16.98 -40.48 -24.42
C PHE A 187 -16.33 -40.73 -25.78
N LEU A 188 -15.02 -40.51 -25.89
CA LEU A 188 -14.26 -40.77 -27.11
C LEU A 188 -14.31 -42.25 -27.47
N ASP A 189 -14.16 -43.17 -26.53
CA ASP A 189 -14.26 -44.61 -26.81
C ASP A 189 -15.66 -45.01 -27.29
N ARG A 190 -16.72 -44.34 -26.82
CA ARG A 190 -18.10 -44.58 -27.27
C ARG A 190 -18.41 -44.00 -28.65
N TYR A 191 -17.77 -42.90 -29.04
CA TYR A 191 -18.10 -42.15 -30.26
C TYR A 191 -17.02 -42.19 -31.34
N ALA A 192 -15.80 -42.63 -31.04
CA ALA A 192 -14.72 -42.74 -32.00
C ALA A 192 -15.04 -43.85 -33.02
N PRO A 193 -15.13 -43.52 -34.31
CA PRO A 193 -15.41 -44.53 -35.33
C PRO A 193 -14.21 -45.47 -35.47
N SER A 194 -14.46 -46.78 -35.37
CA SER A 194 -13.44 -47.84 -35.48
C SER A 194 -12.78 -47.97 -36.88
N SER A 195 -13.09 -47.09 -37.84
CA SER A 195 -12.60 -47.20 -39.21
C SER A 195 -12.13 -45.86 -39.79
N ALA A 196 -10.84 -45.79 -40.08
CA ALA A 196 -10.07 -44.62 -40.48
C ALA A 196 -10.37 -44.05 -41.89
N ASN A 197 -11.46 -44.43 -42.56
CA ASN A 197 -11.58 -44.26 -44.02
C ASN A 197 -12.70 -43.32 -44.51
N ARG A 198 -13.13 -42.32 -43.73
CA ARG A 198 -14.05 -41.29 -44.23
C ARG A 198 -13.72 -39.88 -43.71
N ILE A 199 -12.71 -39.27 -44.33
CA ILE A 199 -12.12 -37.94 -44.03
C ILE A 199 -13.11 -36.78 -44.25
N SER A 200 -14.28 -37.01 -44.86
CA SER A 200 -15.25 -35.96 -45.21
C SER A 200 -16.47 -35.85 -44.29
N SER A 201 -16.60 -36.68 -43.25
CA SER A 201 -17.78 -36.61 -42.36
C SER A 201 -17.58 -35.61 -41.21
N PRO A 202 -18.60 -34.80 -40.85
CA PRO A 202 -18.52 -33.82 -39.75
C PRO A 202 -18.18 -34.46 -38.39
N ARG A 203 -18.38 -35.79 -38.26
CA ARG A 203 -18.02 -36.57 -37.06
C ARG A 203 -16.50 -36.69 -36.85
N TYR A 204 -15.69 -36.67 -37.91
CA TYR A 204 -14.23 -36.76 -37.83
C TYR A 204 -13.58 -35.48 -37.28
N TYR A 205 -14.15 -34.32 -37.62
CA TYR A 205 -13.68 -33.04 -37.10
C TYR A 205 -13.94 -32.91 -35.60
N ILE A 206 -15.09 -33.42 -35.11
CA ILE A 206 -15.42 -33.42 -33.68
C ILE A 206 -14.44 -34.29 -32.88
N SER A 207 -14.09 -35.48 -33.39
CA SER A 207 -13.12 -36.36 -32.70
C SER A 207 -11.70 -35.78 -32.70
N ILE A 208 -11.25 -35.13 -33.78
CA ILE A 208 -9.96 -34.41 -33.79
C ILE A 208 -9.95 -33.27 -32.78
N VAL A 209 -11.00 -32.45 -32.74
CA VAL A 209 -11.09 -31.31 -31.81
C VAL A 209 -11.04 -31.78 -30.36
N LEU A 210 -11.74 -32.87 -30.02
CA LEU A 210 -11.70 -33.45 -28.68
C LEU A 210 -10.34 -34.08 -28.33
N LEU A 211 -9.67 -34.75 -29.29
CA LEU A 211 -8.32 -35.29 -29.08
C LEU A 211 -7.28 -34.19 -28.90
N VAL A 212 -7.38 -33.09 -29.65
CA VAL A 212 -6.52 -31.92 -29.50
C VAL A 212 -6.78 -31.25 -28.15
N ALA A 213 -8.05 -31.10 -27.75
CA ALA A 213 -8.41 -30.57 -26.44
C ALA A 213 -7.84 -31.42 -25.29
N LEU A 214 -7.94 -32.76 -25.37
CA LEU A 214 -7.33 -33.67 -24.39
C LEU A 214 -5.81 -33.51 -24.32
N ARG A 215 -5.13 -33.49 -25.47
CA ARG A 215 -3.66 -33.32 -25.50
C ARG A 215 -3.22 -31.97 -24.95
N LEU A 216 -3.99 -30.90 -25.21
CA LEU A 216 -3.75 -29.59 -24.62
C LEU A 216 -3.92 -29.62 -23.10
N VAL A 217 -4.98 -30.25 -22.60
CA VAL A 217 -5.24 -30.41 -21.16
C VAL A 217 -4.12 -31.21 -20.47
N HIS A 218 -3.62 -32.30 -21.09
CA HIS A 218 -2.43 -33.02 -20.61
C HIS A 218 -1.17 -32.16 -20.62
N CYS A 219 -0.93 -31.41 -21.69
CA CYS A 219 0.25 -30.55 -21.83
C CYS A 219 0.26 -29.44 -20.77
N LEU A 220 -0.89 -28.80 -20.53
CA LEU A 220 -1.05 -27.77 -19.51
C LEU A 220 -0.81 -28.32 -18.10
N ARG A 221 -1.30 -29.54 -17.81
CA ARG A 221 -1.01 -30.21 -16.53
C ARG A 221 0.49 -30.45 -16.33
N HIS A 222 1.18 -30.97 -17.34
CA HIS A 222 2.63 -31.18 -17.25
C HIS A 222 3.42 -29.87 -17.11
N ALA A 223 3.03 -28.82 -17.83
CA ALA A 223 3.65 -27.49 -17.71
C ALA A 223 3.44 -26.89 -16.31
N TYR A 224 2.25 -27.07 -15.72
CA TYR A 224 1.95 -26.64 -14.36
C TYR A 224 2.81 -27.38 -13.32
N ILE A 225 2.89 -28.71 -13.39
CA ILE A 225 3.72 -29.52 -12.48
C ILE A 225 5.20 -29.12 -12.60
N TYR A 226 5.70 -28.93 -13.82
CA TYR A 226 7.09 -28.53 -14.05
C TYR A 226 7.42 -27.14 -13.47
N MET A 227 6.53 -26.16 -13.63
CA MET A 227 6.73 -24.84 -13.03
C MET A 227 6.67 -24.87 -11.49
N ARG A 228 5.83 -25.74 -10.92
CA ARG A 228 5.73 -25.93 -9.46
C ARG A 228 7.02 -26.50 -8.88
N ASP A 229 7.50 -27.62 -9.44
CA ASP A 229 8.67 -28.33 -8.91
C ASP A 229 9.97 -27.51 -9.14
N GLY A 230 10.03 -26.71 -10.20
CA GLY A 230 11.14 -25.76 -10.42
C GLY A 230 11.21 -24.65 -9.37
N ASN A 231 10.05 -24.21 -8.85
CA ASN A 231 9.96 -23.17 -7.83
C ASN A 231 10.29 -23.69 -6.41
N GLU A 232 10.09 -24.99 -6.14
CA GLU A 232 10.53 -25.63 -4.90
C GLU A 232 12.04 -25.92 -4.89
N SER A 233 12.67 -26.19 -6.04
CA SER A 233 14.13 -26.44 -6.12
C SER A 233 15.00 -25.20 -5.94
N ASN A 234 14.39 -24.00 -6.04
CA ASN A 234 15.06 -22.70 -5.96
C ASN A 234 14.82 -22.00 -4.60
N LYS A 235 14.14 -22.69 -3.67
CA LYS A 235 14.03 -22.35 -2.24
C LYS A 235 14.95 -23.26 -1.44
#